data_AF-A0A352PWM7-F1
#
_entry.id   AF-A0A352PWM7-F1
#
_cell.length_a   1.000
_cell.length_b   1.000
_cell.length_c   1.000
_cell.angle_alpha   90.00
_cell.angle_beta   90.00
_cell.angle_gamma   90.00
#
_symmetry.space_group_name_H-M   'P 1'
#
loop_
_entity.id
_entity.type
_entity.pdbx_description
1 polymer ?
#
loop_
_entity_poly.entity_id
_entity_poly.type
_entity_poly.pdbx_seq_one_letter_code
_entity_poly.pdbx_strand_id
1 'polypeptide(L)'
;MGKVLELAKADQILGHAEGGKVINIQPVTRIEGHGRISIHLDDDGNVTDARLYIMSVRGFEKFIEGRPAEEVPRIVTRICGICPWMHHTASNKAVDGCFGATVPPAGKKLRELMQIMAYINDKVLHFFFLAAPDFVMGADADYAVRNVLGIVQAAPELAKEVVKIRYRGQMMIEKFAGKVIHPIAMVTGGFSKPMLESERQELLEGCREQLEFAKFAMDFAKKSVFYKLDDAAIGLGEITTGFLGTVRPEDGSLNIHDGVLRLMKADGAYQDYTYQEYVDVLGEHIEPWSYGKMPYARAWGEGFSMDLEAPKGIYRANTLARVNVCDGIATPLAQAELEEFRSRFGRPAQSTMLFHWARMIE
;
A
#
# COMPACT_ATOMS: atom_id res chain seq x y z
N MET A 1 47.42 7.98 20.51
CA MET A 1 47.62 6.78 19.68
C MET A 1 46.24 6.24 19.32
N GLY A 2 45.56 6.93 18.40
CA GLY A 2 44.18 6.64 18.00
C GLY A 2 44.17 5.71 16.80
N LYS A 3 43.60 4.52 16.95
CA LYS A 3 43.25 3.67 15.80
C LYS A 3 41.96 4.24 15.20
N VAL A 4 42.10 4.89 14.07
CA VAL A 4 40.99 5.16 13.15
C VAL A 4 40.45 3.80 12.73
N LEU A 5 39.19 3.52 13.08
CA LEU A 5 38.42 2.45 12.45
C LEU A 5 38.30 2.80 10.97
N GLU A 6 39.05 2.10 10.12
CA GLU A 6 38.76 2.08 8.69
C GLU A 6 37.33 1.57 8.52
N LEU A 7 36.43 2.48 8.14
CA LEU A 7 35.16 2.15 7.56
C LEU A 7 35.48 1.42 6.24
N ALA A 8 35.42 0.09 6.26
CA ALA A 8 35.34 -0.71 5.05
C ALA A 8 34.29 -0.06 4.14
N LYS A 9 34.64 0.12 2.85
CA LYS A 9 33.72 0.61 1.83
C LYS A 9 32.40 -0.14 1.98
N ALA A 10 31.28 0.59 2.13
CA ALA A 10 29.95 0.02 2.36
C ALA A 10 29.55 -1.04 1.31
N ASP A 11 30.24 -1.09 0.17
CA ASP A 11 30.08 -2.11 -0.87
C ASP A 11 30.53 -3.52 -0.45
N GLN A 12 31.41 -3.68 0.55
CA GLN A 12 31.93 -4.99 0.95
C GLN A 12 31.16 -5.70 2.08
N ILE A 13 30.15 -5.06 2.70
CA ILE A 13 29.47 -5.58 3.91
C ILE A 13 28.28 -6.51 3.56
N LEU A 14 27.91 -6.66 2.29
CA LEU A 14 26.81 -7.51 1.88
C LEU A 14 27.27 -8.49 0.80
N GLY A 15 27.67 -9.69 1.26
CA GLY A 15 28.06 -10.90 0.53
C GLY A 15 28.08 -10.81 -1.00
N HIS A 16 29.27 -10.63 -1.57
CA HIS A 16 29.52 -11.06 -2.94
C HIS A 16 29.57 -12.60 -2.94
N ALA A 17 28.74 -13.23 -3.78
CA ALA A 17 29.04 -14.60 -4.20
C ALA A 17 30.42 -14.60 -4.88
N GLU A 18 31.24 -15.61 -4.58
CA GLU A 18 32.54 -15.76 -5.24
C GLU A 18 32.31 -16.07 -6.72
N GLY A 19 32.66 -15.14 -7.60
CA GLY A 19 32.47 -15.22 -9.06
C GLY A 19 31.19 -14.52 -9.55
N GLY A 20 31.30 -13.70 -10.60
CA GLY A 20 30.17 -12.98 -11.22
C GLY A 20 30.10 -11.47 -10.96
N LYS A 21 29.45 -10.74 -11.89
CA LYS A 21 29.21 -9.29 -11.83
C LYS A 21 27.87 -9.01 -11.15
N VAL A 22 27.79 -7.98 -10.31
CA VAL A 22 26.52 -7.53 -9.70
C VAL A 22 26.14 -6.15 -10.25
N ILE A 23 24.92 -6.02 -10.77
CA ILE A 23 24.31 -4.74 -11.13
C ILE A 23 23.44 -4.27 -9.97
N ASN A 24 23.65 -3.04 -9.50
CA ASN A 24 22.86 -2.45 -8.42
C ASN A 24 22.00 -1.30 -8.94
N ILE A 25 20.69 -1.38 -8.67
CA ILE A 25 19.76 -0.27 -8.84
C ILE A 25 19.58 0.37 -7.46
N GLN A 26 20.28 1.48 -7.22
CA GLN A 26 20.27 2.18 -5.94
C GLN A 26 20.40 3.70 -6.13
N PRO A 27 19.50 4.50 -5.54
CA PRO A 27 18.25 4.08 -4.88
C PRO A 27 17.22 3.57 -5.91
N VAL A 28 16.29 2.73 -5.47
CA VAL A 28 15.02 2.55 -6.20
C VAL A 28 14.26 3.88 -6.11
N THR A 29 13.94 4.47 -7.27
CA THR A 29 13.29 5.80 -7.34
C THR A 29 11.77 5.69 -7.41
N ARG A 30 11.08 6.79 -7.08
CA ARG A 30 9.60 6.90 -7.09
C ARG A 30 8.89 5.85 -6.23
N ILE A 31 9.51 5.46 -5.12
CA ILE A 31 8.90 4.71 -4.02
C ILE A 31 8.99 5.53 -2.72
N GLU A 32 8.23 5.12 -1.71
CA GLU A 32 8.47 5.58 -0.34
C GLU A 32 9.48 4.66 0.34
N GLY A 33 10.38 5.23 1.13
CA GLY A 33 11.44 4.50 1.84
C GLY A 33 12.72 4.29 1.04
N HIS A 34 13.59 3.42 1.57
CA HIS A 34 14.93 3.18 1.05
C HIS A 34 15.06 1.75 0.54
N GLY A 35 15.01 1.58 -0.78
CA GLY A 35 15.14 0.31 -1.48
C GLY A 35 16.38 0.24 -2.36
N ARG A 36 16.94 -0.97 -2.50
CA ARG A 36 17.96 -1.33 -3.50
C ARG A 36 17.55 -2.65 -4.16
N ILE A 37 17.83 -2.79 -5.46
CA ILE A 37 17.75 -4.07 -6.15
C ILE A 37 19.17 -4.48 -6.57
N SER A 38 19.58 -5.71 -6.25
CA SER A 38 20.80 -6.32 -6.83
C SER A 38 20.40 -7.36 -7.86
N ILE A 39 21.09 -7.38 -8.99
CA ILE A 39 20.96 -8.37 -10.05
C ILE A 39 22.32 -9.03 -10.19
N HIS A 40 22.36 -10.33 -9.92
CA HIS A 40 23.57 -11.15 -9.94
C HIS A 40 23.69 -11.80 -11.31
N LEU A 41 24.88 -11.73 -11.89
CA LEU A 41 25.18 -12.30 -13.21
C LEU A 41 26.24 -13.41 -13.08
N ASP A 42 26.13 -14.45 -13.90
CA ASP A 42 27.23 -15.39 -14.14
C ASP A 42 28.33 -14.78 -15.04
N ASP A 43 29.37 -15.55 -15.32
CA ASP A 43 30.51 -15.12 -16.16
C ASP A 43 30.12 -14.89 -17.63
N ASP A 44 29.03 -15.52 -18.10
CA ASP A 44 28.47 -15.36 -19.45
C ASP A 44 27.53 -14.14 -19.54
N GLY A 45 27.20 -13.51 -18.41
CA GLY A 45 26.32 -12.35 -18.31
C GLY A 45 24.84 -12.67 -18.15
N ASN A 46 24.46 -13.93 -17.91
CA ASN A 46 23.08 -14.31 -17.63
C ASN A 46 22.70 -13.99 -16.18
N VAL A 47 21.44 -13.63 -15.95
CA VAL A 47 20.92 -13.37 -14.58
C VAL A 47 20.79 -14.68 -13.81
N THR A 48 21.46 -14.77 -12.67
CA THR A 48 21.39 -15.92 -11.76
C THR A 48 20.51 -15.67 -10.55
N ASP A 49 20.37 -14.42 -10.11
CA ASP A 49 19.53 -14.03 -8.97
C ASP A 49 19.17 -12.54 -9.03
N ALA A 50 18.05 -12.15 -8.43
CA ALA A 50 17.66 -10.76 -8.23
C ALA A 50 17.01 -10.57 -6.86
N ARG A 51 17.51 -9.61 -6.08
CA ARG A 51 17.08 -9.40 -4.68
C ARG A 51 16.68 -7.97 -4.41
N LEU A 52 15.56 -7.80 -3.70
CA LEU A 52 15.14 -6.53 -3.11
C LEU A 52 15.69 -6.39 -1.68
N TYR A 53 16.28 -5.23 -1.40
CA TYR A 53 16.82 -4.86 -0.10
C TYR A 53 16.05 -3.66 0.44
N ILE A 54 15.35 -3.86 1.56
CA ILE A 54 14.92 -2.77 2.43
C ILE A 54 16.08 -2.36 3.33
N MET A 55 16.53 -1.11 3.19
CA MET A 55 17.81 -0.62 3.74
C MET A 55 17.68 0.10 5.08
N SER A 56 16.47 0.27 5.60
CA SER A 56 16.23 1.06 6.82
C SER A 56 15.30 0.36 7.80
N VAL A 57 15.67 0.40 9.09
CA VAL A 57 14.85 0.01 10.24
C VAL A 57 14.96 1.08 11.32
N ARG A 58 13.85 1.35 12.04
CA ARG A 58 13.80 2.36 13.11
C ARG A 58 13.46 1.80 14.49
N GLY A 59 13.09 0.51 14.57
CA GLY A 59 12.83 -0.17 15.84
C GLY A 59 11.64 0.37 16.64
N PHE A 60 10.57 0.84 15.98
CA PHE A 60 9.38 1.38 16.64
C PHE A 60 8.79 0.41 17.67
N GLU A 61 8.76 -0.89 17.35
CA GLU A 61 8.25 -1.95 18.24
C GLU A 61 8.95 -1.94 19.61
N LYS A 62 10.28 -1.77 19.63
CA LYS A 62 11.07 -1.69 20.87
C LYS A 62 10.99 -0.31 21.52
N PHE A 63 11.02 0.74 20.71
CA PHE A 63 11.06 2.14 21.17
C PHE A 63 9.80 2.57 21.94
N ILE A 64 8.64 1.98 21.64
CA ILE A 64 7.38 2.32 22.32
C ILE A 64 7.19 1.60 23.67
N GLU A 65 8.03 0.63 24.02
CA GLU A 65 7.96 -0.02 25.33
C GLU A 65 8.15 1.01 26.46
N GLY A 66 7.30 0.95 27.49
CA GLY A 66 7.30 1.90 28.61
C GLY A 66 6.65 3.25 28.32
N ARG A 67 6.15 3.50 27.11
CA ARG A 67 5.34 4.69 26.81
C ARG A 67 3.91 4.50 27.32
N PRO A 68 3.22 5.57 27.77
CA PRO A 68 1.78 5.50 28.02
C PRO A 68 1.03 5.12 26.74
N ALA A 69 0.08 4.20 26.84
CA ALA A 69 -0.59 3.60 25.68
C ALA A 69 -1.30 4.66 24.82
N GLU A 70 -1.91 5.66 25.44
CA GLU A 70 -2.58 6.80 24.81
C GLU A 70 -1.64 7.78 24.09
N GLU A 71 -0.33 7.67 24.27
CA GLU A 71 0.65 8.42 23.47
C GLU A 71 1.04 7.70 22.18
N VAL A 72 0.95 6.36 22.17
CA VAL A 72 1.37 5.53 21.03
C VAL A 72 0.72 5.97 19.72
N PRO A 73 -0.61 6.28 19.66
CA PRO A 73 -1.23 6.72 18.42
C PRO A 73 -0.72 8.04 17.86
N ARG A 74 -0.03 8.86 18.65
CA ARG A 74 0.68 10.04 18.16
C ARG A 74 2.08 9.63 17.69
N ILE A 75 2.78 8.80 18.43
CA ILE A 75 4.15 8.36 18.12
C ILE A 75 4.22 7.60 16.78
N VAL A 76 3.40 6.57 16.58
CA VAL A 76 3.54 5.64 15.44
C VAL A 76 3.16 6.24 14.09
N THR A 77 2.50 7.41 14.08
CA THR A 77 2.25 8.16 12.84
C THR A 77 3.55 8.64 12.18
N ARG A 78 4.69 8.59 12.87
CA ARG A 78 6.02 8.91 12.33
C ARG A 78 6.70 7.71 11.66
N ILE A 79 6.02 6.55 11.60
CA ILE A 79 6.49 5.42 10.80
C ILE A 79 6.47 5.78 9.31
N CYS A 80 5.45 6.47 8.80
CA CYS A 80 5.42 6.86 7.40
C CYS A 80 4.78 8.23 7.22
N GLY A 81 5.32 9.03 6.29
CA GLY A 81 4.77 10.34 5.92
C GLY A 81 3.53 10.24 5.02
N ILE A 82 3.34 9.11 4.32
CA ILE A 82 2.23 8.90 3.37
C ILE A 82 1.01 8.26 4.04
N CYS A 83 1.20 7.23 4.86
CA CYS A 83 0.11 6.52 5.54
C CYS A 83 -0.02 6.79 7.06
N PRO A 84 0.21 8.03 7.57
CA PRO A 84 0.16 8.29 9.01
C PRO A 84 -1.25 8.10 9.58
N TRP A 85 -2.31 8.29 8.79
CA TRP A 85 -3.69 8.05 9.20
C TRP A 85 -3.99 6.57 9.43
N MET A 86 -3.42 5.67 8.64
CA MET A 86 -3.61 4.23 8.79
C MET A 86 -2.93 3.75 10.08
N HIS A 87 -1.72 4.25 10.36
CA HIS A 87 -1.05 4.02 11.65
C HIS A 87 -1.85 4.60 12.82
N HIS A 88 -2.41 5.81 12.68
CA HIS A 88 -3.21 6.46 13.72
C HIS A 88 -4.49 5.69 14.03
N THR A 89 -5.20 5.21 13.00
CA THR A 89 -6.42 4.40 13.17
C THR A 89 -6.11 3.05 13.78
N ALA A 90 -5.10 2.33 13.27
CA ALA A 90 -4.73 1.01 13.78
C ALA A 90 -4.31 1.07 15.26
N SER A 91 -3.46 2.02 15.62
CA SER A 91 -3.01 2.20 17.01
C SER A 91 -4.13 2.65 17.95
N ASN A 92 -5.04 3.55 17.52
CA ASN A 92 -6.21 3.89 18.35
C ASN A 92 -7.12 2.68 18.57
N LYS A 93 -7.39 1.86 17.54
CA LYS A 93 -8.19 0.63 17.70
C LYS A 93 -7.53 -0.35 18.70
N ALA A 94 -6.20 -0.50 18.65
CA ALA A 94 -5.48 -1.33 19.60
C ALA A 94 -5.57 -0.78 21.03
N VAL A 95 -5.36 0.53 21.21
CA VAL A 95 -5.42 1.20 22.52
C VAL A 95 -6.84 1.16 23.11
N ASP A 96 -7.88 1.32 22.29
CA ASP A 96 -9.27 1.13 22.73
C ASP A 96 -9.50 -0.27 23.28
N GLY A 97 -8.96 -1.30 22.59
CA GLY A 97 -9.00 -2.69 23.06
C GLY A 97 -8.31 -2.86 24.41
N CYS A 98 -7.12 -2.27 24.60
CA CYS A 98 -6.39 -2.32 25.86
C CYS A 98 -7.18 -1.72 27.04
N PHE A 99 -7.94 -0.66 26.80
CA PHE A 99 -8.74 0.02 27.84
C PHE A 99 -10.18 -0.49 27.94
N GLY A 100 -10.60 -1.43 27.09
CA GLY A 100 -12.01 -1.84 26.99
C GLY A 100 -12.94 -0.68 26.58
N ALA A 101 -12.42 0.32 25.86
CA ALA A 101 -13.15 1.52 25.52
C ALA A 101 -14.17 1.25 24.41
N THR A 102 -15.43 1.63 24.63
CA THR A 102 -16.49 1.54 23.62
C THR A 102 -16.59 2.85 22.85
N VAL A 103 -16.12 2.84 21.60
CA VAL A 103 -16.20 4.01 20.72
C VAL A 103 -17.67 4.27 20.34
N PRO A 104 -18.22 5.47 20.55
CA PRO A 104 -19.60 5.78 20.19
C PRO A 104 -19.80 5.76 18.66
N PRO A 105 -21.03 5.54 18.17
CA PRO A 105 -21.30 5.44 16.73
C PRO A 105 -20.79 6.63 15.91
N ALA A 106 -20.92 7.86 16.43
CA ALA A 106 -20.37 9.04 15.77
C ALA A 106 -18.84 9.00 15.69
N GLY A 107 -18.15 8.58 16.75
CA GLY A 107 -16.70 8.41 16.77
C GLY A 107 -16.22 7.39 15.75
N LYS A 108 -16.90 6.24 15.63
CA LYS A 108 -16.59 5.22 14.61
C LYS A 108 -16.67 5.79 13.20
N LYS A 109 -17.78 6.46 12.87
CA LYS A 109 -18.00 7.08 11.54
C LYS A 109 -16.97 8.16 11.23
N LEU A 110 -16.59 8.99 12.19
CA LEU A 110 -15.56 10.03 12.00
C LEU A 110 -14.18 9.43 11.77
N ARG A 111 -13.85 8.34 12.48
CA ARG A 111 -12.58 7.62 12.26
C ARG A 111 -12.53 7.02 10.86
N GLU A 112 -13.58 6.32 10.45
CA GLU A 112 -13.70 5.74 9.11
C GLU A 112 -13.63 6.81 8.03
N LEU A 113 -14.41 7.89 8.15
CA LEU A 113 -14.42 9.00 7.19
C LEU A 113 -13.01 9.59 6.98
N MET A 114 -12.29 9.89 8.07
CA MET A 114 -10.94 10.46 7.97
C MET A 114 -9.93 9.46 7.38
N GLN A 115 -10.02 8.19 7.74
CA GLN A 115 -9.17 7.15 7.15
C GLN A 115 -9.41 7.04 5.64
N ILE A 116 -10.67 7.01 5.20
CA ILE A 116 -11.03 6.93 3.78
C ILE A 116 -10.59 8.18 3.01
N MET A 117 -10.77 9.38 3.58
CA MET A 117 -10.26 10.60 2.94
C MET A 117 -8.74 10.59 2.78
N ALA A 118 -8.00 10.13 3.80
CA ALA A 118 -6.55 9.97 3.68
C ALA A 118 -6.17 8.89 2.66
N TYR A 119 -6.94 7.81 2.59
CA TYR A 119 -6.76 6.71 1.65
C TYR A 119 -6.91 7.14 0.19
N ILE A 120 -7.92 7.96 -0.13
CA ILE A 120 -8.07 8.55 -1.48
C ILE A 120 -6.82 9.34 -1.87
N ASN A 121 -6.29 10.17 -0.96
CA ASN A 121 -5.09 10.97 -1.22
C ASN A 121 -3.84 10.10 -1.44
N ASP A 122 -3.74 8.95 -0.77
CA ASP A 122 -2.69 7.94 -1.00
C ASP A 122 -2.80 7.33 -2.40
N LYS A 123 -4.02 6.96 -2.85
CA LYS A 123 -4.23 6.41 -4.20
C LYS A 123 -3.85 7.40 -5.29
N VAL A 124 -4.30 8.65 -5.15
CA VAL A 124 -3.98 9.74 -6.08
C VAL A 124 -2.47 10.00 -6.08
N LEU A 125 -1.83 10.04 -4.91
CA LEU A 125 -0.37 10.20 -4.82
C LEU A 125 0.35 9.09 -5.57
N HIS A 126 0.07 7.84 -5.23
CA HIS A 126 0.78 6.71 -5.82
C HIS A 126 0.56 6.63 -7.32
N PHE A 127 -0.69 6.65 -7.79
CA PHE A 127 -0.95 6.45 -9.21
C PHE A 127 -0.34 7.59 -10.03
N PHE A 128 -0.59 8.86 -9.70
CA PHE A 128 -0.20 9.96 -10.58
C PHE A 128 1.22 10.47 -10.36
N PHE A 129 1.76 10.42 -9.14
CA PHE A 129 3.11 10.95 -8.88
C PHE A 129 4.19 9.88 -8.96
N LEU A 130 3.85 8.62 -8.69
CA LEU A 130 4.84 7.53 -8.63
C LEU A 130 4.77 6.62 -9.84
N ALA A 131 3.59 6.07 -10.16
CA ALA A 131 3.45 5.04 -11.19
C ALA A 131 3.23 5.59 -12.61
N ALA A 132 2.39 6.61 -12.76
CA ALA A 132 2.00 7.17 -14.04
C ALA A 132 3.17 7.58 -14.95
N PRO A 133 4.34 8.06 -14.45
CA PRO A 133 5.43 8.39 -15.35
C PRO A 133 5.91 7.21 -16.21
N ASP A 134 5.89 5.98 -15.69
CA ASP A 134 6.27 4.79 -16.48
C ASP A 134 5.25 4.46 -17.57
N PHE A 135 3.97 4.78 -17.34
CA PHE A 135 2.90 4.50 -18.29
C PHE A 135 2.70 5.61 -19.33
N VAL A 136 2.77 6.87 -18.89
CA VAL A 136 2.46 8.03 -19.73
C VAL A 136 3.67 8.42 -20.59
N MET A 137 4.88 8.39 -20.01
CA MET A 137 6.10 8.68 -20.77
C MET A 137 6.59 7.43 -21.51
N GLY A 138 6.26 6.24 -21.01
CA GLY A 138 6.78 4.96 -21.48
C GLY A 138 7.95 4.46 -20.63
N ALA A 139 8.06 3.13 -20.51
CA ALA A 139 9.09 2.50 -19.69
C ALA A 139 10.52 2.78 -20.19
N ASP A 140 10.68 2.99 -21.49
CA ASP A 140 11.95 3.28 -22.17
C ASP A 140 12.27 4.78 -22.28
N ALA A 141 11.42 5.64 -21.72
CA ALA A 141 11.65 7.08 -21.75
C ALA A 141 12.91 7.47 -20.95
N ASP A 142 13.57 8.53 -21.40
CA ASP A 142 14.72 9.10 -20.70
C ASP A 142 14.35 9.42 -19.23
N TYR A 143 15.21 9.01 -18.30
CA TYR A 143 14.96 9.18 -16.87
C TYR A 143 14.78 10.66 -16.47
N ALA A 144 15.37 11.60 -17.22
CA ALA A 144 15.26 13.03 -16.99
C ALA A 144 13.82 13.54 -17.17
N VAL A 145 13.02 12.85 -17.99
CA VAL A 145 11.61 13.20 -18.25
C VAL A 145 10.62 12.19 -17.67
N ARG A 146 11.05 10.98 -17.29
CA ARG A 146 10.20 9.94 -16.70
C ARG A 146 9.89 10.20 -15.21
N ASN A 147 9.25 11.33 -14.95
CA ASN A 147 8.86 11.80 -13.63
C ASN A 147 7.63 12.74 -13.73
N VAL A 148 7.19 13.29 -12.60
CA VAL A 148 6.00 14.16 -12.54
C VAL A 148 6.12 15.40 -13.43
N LEU A 149 7.33 15.94 -13.65
CA LEU A 149 7.51 17.11 -14.53
C LEU A 149 7.31 16.74 -16.00
N GLY A 150 7.69 15.54 -16.41
CA GLY A 150 7.37 15.02 -17.74
C GLY A 150 5.86 14.89 -17.95
N ILE A 151 5.13 14.41 -16.94
CA ILE A 151 3.66 14.38 -16.99
C ILE A 151 3.08 15.79 -17.13
N VAL A 152 3.60 16.78 -16.40
CA VAL A 152 3.15 18.19 -16.52
C VAL A 152 3.33 18.71 -17.95
N GLN A 153 4.40 18.32 -18.64
CA GLN A 153 4.65 18.73 -20.03
C GLN A 153 3.76 17.96 -21.02
N ALA A 154 3.60 16.65 -20.85
CA ALA A 154 2.85 15.78 -21.76
C ALA A 154 1.33 15.89 -21.59
N ALA A 155 0.86 16.12 -20.35
CA ALA A 155 -0.55 16.14 -19.97
C ALA A 155 -0.83 17.25 -18.93
N PRO A 156 -0.67 18.54 -19.29
CA PRO A 156 -0.75 19.66 -18.35
C PRO A 156 -2.11 19.77 -17.64
N GLU A 157 -3.22 19.53 -18.35
CA GLU A 157 -4.56 19.60 -17.76
C GLU A 157 -4.81 18.49 -16.73
N LEU A 158 -4.35 17.26 -17.02
CA LEU A 158 -4.38 16.16 -16.05
C LEU A 158 -3.54 16.52 -14.81
N ALA A 159 -2.32 17.00 -15.00
CA ALA A 159 -1.42 17.33 -13.91
C ALA A 159 -2.00 18.44 -13.01
N LYS A 160 -2.60 19.48 -13.60
CA LYS A 160 -3.30 20.54 -12.85
C LYS A 160 -4.45 19.98 -12.01
N GLU A 161 -5.29 19.13 -12.60
CA GLU A 161 -6.45 18.59 -11.89
C GLU A 161 -6.03 17.64 -10.76
N VAL A 162 -5.01 16.79 -10.99
CA VAL A 162 -4.42 15.92 -9.97
C VAL A 162 -3.87 16.71 -8.78
N VAL A 163 -3.11 17.79 -9.03
CA VAL A 163 -2.56 18.63 -7.95
C VAL A 163 -3.67 19.34 -7.19
N LYS A 164 -4.63 19.93 -7.91
CA LYS A 164 -5.79 20.62 -7.35
C LYS A 164 -6.60 19.70 -6.44
N ILE A 165 -6.97 18.52 -6.92
CA ILE A 165 -7.85 17.62 -6.16
C ILE A 165 -7.14 17.01 -4.95
N ARG A 166 -5.86 16.67 -5.08
CA ARG A 166 -5.06 16.18 -3.94
C ARG A 166 -4.88 17.28 -2.89
N TYR A 167 -4.58 18.51 -3.32
CA TYR A 167 -4.52 19.66 -2.40
C TYR A 167 -5.86 19.86 -1.69
N ARG A 168 -6.97 19.86 -2.43
CA ARG A 168 -8.33 19.99 -1.88
C ARG A 168 -8.61 18.91 -0.83
N GLY A 169 -8.35 17.65 -1.14
CA GLY A 169 -8.55 16.52 -0.23
C GLY A 169 -7.71 16.63 1.04
N GLN A 170 -6.44 17.00 0.93
CA GLN A 170 -5.56 17.21 2.08
C GLN A 170 -6.05 18.37 2.97
N MET A 171 -6.42 19.51 2.38
CA MET A 171 -6.90 20.67 3.12
C MET A 171 -8.26 20.45 3.79
N MET A 172 -9.12 19.61 3.21
CA MET A 172 -10.36 19.19 3.87
C MET A 172 -10.07 18.42 5.18
N ILE A 173 -9.12 17.48 5.14
CA ILE A 173 -8.69 16.73 6.33
C ILE A 173 -8.08 17.69 7.35
N GLU A 174 -7.17 18.57 6.92
CA GLU A 174 -6.49 19.51 7.82
C GLU A 174 -7.48 20.47 8.49
N LYS A 175 -8.43 21.03 7.73
CA LYS A 175 -9.45 21.92 8.27
C LYS A 175 -10.32 21.25 9.33
N PHE A 176 -10.74 20.00 9.09
CA PHE A 176 -11.61 19.30 10.02
C PHE A 176 -10.87 18.68 11.22
N ALA A 177 -9.78 17.98 10.95
CA ALA A 177 -9.04 17.16 11.92
C ALA A 177 -7.73 17.81 12.43
N GLY A 178 -7.44 19.04 12.01
CA GLY A 178 -6.30 19.85 12.45
C GLY A 178 -4.96 19.51 11.80
N LYS A 179 -4.73 18.26 11.38
CA LYS A 179 -3.50 17.83 10.71
C LYS A 179 -3.78 16.78 9.64
N VAL A 180 -3.28 17.03 8.43
CA VAL A 180 -3.28 16.02 7.36
C VAL A 180 -2.15 15.00 7.54
N ILE A 181 -0.95 15.43 7.94
CA ILE A 181 0.19 14.55 8.22
C ILE A 181 0.44 14.50 9.73
N HIS A 182 0.66 13.30 10.25
CA HIS A 182 0.77 13.02 11.69
C HIS A 182 -0.47 13.48 12.48
N PRO A 183 -1.63 12.85 12.22
CA PRO A 183 -2.92 13.26 12.78
C PRO A 183 -2.99 13.10 14.30
N ILE A 184 -3.93 13.83 14.88
CA ILE A 184 -4.16 13.91 16.34
C ILE A 184 -5.64 13.82 16.72
N ALA A 185 -6.53 13.67 15.74
CA ALA A 185 -7.97 13.81 15.96
C ALA A 185 -8.63 12.54 16.48
N MET A 186 -8.03 11.37 16.28
CA MET A 186 -8.51 10.14 16.93
C MET A 186 -7.87 10.04 18.31
N VAL A 187 -8.70 9.78 19.30
CA VAL A 187 -8.31 9.63 20.71
C VAL A 187 -8.88 8.32 21.25
N THR A 188 -8.30 7.80 22.33
CA THR A 188 -8.86 6.64 23.04
C THR A 188 -10.34 6.86 23.35
N GLY A 189 -11.18 5.90 22.97
CA GLY A 189 -12.63 5.92 23.12
C GLY A 189 -13.40 6.76 22.11
N GLY A 190 -12.75 7.46 21.16
CA GLY A 190 -13.50 8.35 20.27
C GLY A 190 -12.72 9.17 19.25
N PHE A 191 -13.20 10.39 19.07
CA PHE A 191 -12.68 11.41 18.19
C PHE A 191 -12.67 12.72 18.97
N SER A 192 -11.68 13.58 18.77
CA SER A 192 -11.38 14.72 19.65
C SER A 192 -12.40 15.85 19.59
N LYS A 193 -13.28 15.87 18.58
CA LYS A 193 -14.34 16.87 18.41
C LYS A 193 -15.58 16.28 17.71
N PRO A 194 -16.77 16.84 17.94
CA PRO A 194 -17.92 16.55 17.09
C PRO A 194 -17.74 17.17 15.69
N MET A 195 -18.60 16.75 14.77
CA MET A 195 -18.77 17.41 13.46
C MET A 195 -20.03 18.27 13.48
N LEU A 196 -19.88 19.55 13.19
CA LEU A 196 -21.00 20.47 13.00
C LEU A 196 -21.66 20.24 11.63
N GLU A 197 -22.94 20.58 11.50
CA GLU A 197 -23.65 20.43 10.22
C GLU A 197 -23.00 21.25 9.09
N SER A 198 -22.49 22.44 9.38
CA SER A 198 -21.76 23.24 8.40
C SER A 198 -20.48 22.56 7.90
N GLU A 199 -19.72 21.94 8.80
CA GLU A 199 -18.52 21.17 8.45
C GLU A 199 -18.89 19.92 7.62
N ARG A 200 -19.99 19.24 7.98
CA ARG A 200 -20.50 18.10 7.23
C ARG A 200 -20.83 18.48 5.79
N GLN A 201 -21.53 19.60 5.59
CA GLN A 201 -21.93 20.08 4.26
C GLN A 201 -20.72 20.45 3.41
N GLU A 202 -19.75 21.18 3.98
CA GLU A 202 -18.51 21.54 3.29
C GLU A 202 -17.69 20.29 2.91
N LEU A 203 -17.56 19.33 3.81
CA LEU A 203 -16.87 18.07 3.51
C LEU A 203 -17.61 17.27 2.44
N LEU A 204 -18.95 17.22 2.50
CA LEU A 204 -19.76 16.51 1.52
C LEU A 204 -19.59 17.10 0.11
N GLU A 205 -19.55 18.42 -0.01
CA GLU A 205 -19.27 19.10 -1.27
C GLU A 205 -17.90 18.70 -1.83
N GLY A 206 -16.84 18.80 -1.02
CA GLY A 206 -15.51 18.39 -1.46
C GLY A 206 -15.40 16.89 -1.77
N CYS A 207 -16.13 16.01 -1.07
CA CYS A 207 -16.20 14.58 -1.39
C CYS A 207 -16.88 14.31 -2.74
N ARG A 208 -17.87 15.13 -3.14
CA ARG A 208 -18.47 15.04 -4.48
C ARG A 208 -17.47 15.46 -5.56
N GLU A 209 -16.67 16.49 -5.32
CA GLU A 209 -15.56 16.88 -6.21
C GLU A 209 -14.55 15.73 -6.37
N GLN A 210 -14.16 15.08 -5.26
CA GLN A 210 -13.27 13.91 -5.27
C GLN A 210 -13.85 12.75 -6.07
N LEU A 211 -15.17 12.49 -5.95
CA LEU A 211 -15.83 11.44 -6.71
C LEU A 211 -15.85 11.71 -8.22
N GLU A 212 -16.14 12.95 -8.63
CA GLU A 212 -16.09 13.33 -10.04
C GLU A 212 -14.67 13.21 -10.61
N PHE A 213 -13.66 13.59 -9.82
CA PHE A 213 -12.28 13.33 -10.19
C PHE A 213 -11.95 11.84 -10.29
N ALA A 214 -12.42 11.00 -9.36
CA ALA A 214 -12.18 9.56 -9.40
C ALA A 214 -12.75 8.92 -10.68
N LYS A 215 -13.96 9.34 -11.09
CA LYS A 215 -14.58 8.90 -12.36
C LYS A 215 -13.72 9.30 -13.57
N PHE A 216 -13.29 10.56 -13.61
CA PHE A 216 -12.38 11.06 -14.66
C PHE A 216 -11.04 10.30 -14.68
N ALA A 217 -10.45 10.10 -13.50
CA ALA A 217 -9.17 9.44 -13.32
C ALA A 217 -9.22 7.97 -13.76
N MET A 218 -10.30 7.25 -13.43
CA MET A 218 -10.52 5.89 -13.87
C MET A 218 -10.70 5.80 -15.39
N ASP A 219 -11.53 6.67 -15.98
CA ASP A 219 -11.71 6.73 -17.44
C ASP A 219 -10.39 7.01 -18.17
N PHE A 220 -9.62 7.99 -17.67
CA PHE A 220 -8.30 8.30 -18.17
C PHE A 220 -7.35 7.10 -18.05
N ALA A 221 -7.27 6.47 -16.87
CA ALA A 221 -6.37 5.34 -16.63
C ALA A 221 -6.71 4.15 -17.54
N LYS A 222 -8.00 3.83 -17.72
CA LYS A 222 -8.42 2.77 -18.64
C LYS A 222 -8.04 3.07 -20.08
N LYS A 223 -8.42 4.24 -20.61
CA LYS A 223 -8.20 4.59 -22.03
C LYS A 223 -6.75 4.88 -22.38
N SER A 224 -6.02 5.54 -21.48
CA SER A 224 -4.66 6.01 -21.75
C SER A 224 -3.60 5.01 -21.33
N VAL A 225 -3.90 4.12 -20.40
CA VAL A 225 -2.94 3.15 -19.84
C VAL A 225 -3.45 1.73 -20.03
N PHE A 226 -4.46 1.29 -19.27
CA PHE A 226 -4.72 -0.14 -19.09
C PHE A 226 -5.21 -0.86 -20.35
N TYR A 227 -6.06 -0.24 -21.17
CA TYR A 227 -6.52 -0.85 -22.43
C TYR A 227 -5.44 -0.90 -23.52
N LYS A 228 -4.31 -0.21 -23.32
CA LYS A 228 -3.19 -0.19 -24.26
C LYS A 228 -2.05 -1.10 -23.85
N LEU A 229 -2.10 -1.70 -22.67
CA LEU A 229 -1.12 -2.68 -22.24
C LEU A 229 -1.33 -3.96 -23.05
N ASP A 230 -0.25 -4.47 -23.65
CA ASP A 230 -0.25 -5.77 -24.31
C ASP A 230 -0.04 -6.90 -23.29
N ASP A 231 -0.18 -8.14 -23.76
CA ASP A 231 -0.07 -9.33 -22.91
C ASP A 231 1.31 -9.45 -22.26
N ALA A 232 2.37 -8.98 -22.93
CA ALA A 232 3.73 -8.99 -22.39
C ALA A 232 3.89 -8.02 -21.22
N ALA A 233 3.35 -6.79 -21.36
CA ALA A 233 3.32 -5.83 -20.28
C ALA A 233 2.46 -6.33 -19.13
N ILE A 234 1.29 -6.92 -19.39
CA ILE A 234 0.42 -7.48 -18.35
C ILE A 234 1.10 -8.65 -17.62
N GLY A 235 1.81 -9.53 -18.33
CA GLY A 235 2.53 -10.67 -17.75
C GLY A 235 3.79 -10.30 -16.95
N LEU A 236 4.19 -9.02 -16.93
CA LEU A 236 5.40 -8.59 -16.23
C LEU A 236 5.30 -8.83 -14.72
N GLY A 237 6.20 -9.68 -14.21
CA GLY A 237 6.25 -10.04 -12.80
C GLY A 237 5.03 -10.82 -12.34
N GLU A 238 4.41 -11.60 -13.24
CA GLU A 238 3.37 -12.54 -12.86
C GLU A 238 3.93 -13.66 -11.97
N ILE A 239 3.33 -13.79 -10.80
CA ILE A 239 3.66 -14.81 -9.81
C ILE A 239 2.36 -15.35 -9.23
N THR A 240 2.30 -16.66 -9.02
CA THR A 240 1.12 -17.34 -8.48
C THR A 240 1.22 -17.41 -6.97
N THR A 241 0.45 -16.58 -6.26
CA THR A 241 0.47 -16.48 -4.80
C THR A 241 -0.95 -16.48 -4.23
N GLY A 242 -1.08 -16.54 -2.91
CA GLY A 242 -2.33 -16.15 -2.26
C GLY A 242 -2.47 -14.65 -2.04
N PHE A 243 -3.55 -14.25 -1.37
CA PHE A 243 -3.95 -12.88 -1.14
C PHE A 243 -4.53 -12.69 0.26
N LEU A 244 -4.31 -11.50 0.83
CA LEU A 244 -4.87 -11.10 2.11
C LEU A 244 -5.58 -9.75 1.98
N GLY A 245 -6.78 -9.65 2.53
CA GLY A 245 -7.52 -8.40 2.61
C GLY A 245 -8.66 -8.44 3.63
N THR A 246 -9.18 -7.27 3.97
CA THR A 246 -10.31 -7.14 4.90
C THR A 246 -11.63 -7.15 4.13
N VAL A 247 -12.61 -7.89 4.65
CA VAL A 247 -13.96 -7.98 4.10
C VAL A 247 -15.00 -7.79 5.20
N ARG A 248 -16.20 -7.34 4.81
CA ARG A 248 -17.36 -7.36 5.70
C ARG A 248 -17.78 -8.81 5.97
N PRO A 249 -17.95 -9.22 7.24
CA PRO A 249 -18.38 -10.59 7.54
C PRO A 249 -19.82 -10.88 7.07
N GLU A 250 -20.65 -9.85 6.90
CA GLU A 250 -22.07 -10.02 6.54
C GLU A 250 -22.27 -10.44 5.08
N ASP A 251 -21.47 -9.91 4.15
CA ASP A 251 -21.67 -10.06 2.71
C ASP A 251 -20.38 -10.27 1.90
N GLY A 252 -19.22 -10.34 2.56
CA GLY A 252 -17.93 -10.49 1.90
C GLY A 252 -17.46 -9.26 1.11
N SER A 253 -18.17 -8.12 1.22
CA SER A 253 -17.82 -6.92 0.47
C SER A 253 -16.52 -6.28 0.97
N LEU A 254 -15.84 -5.57 0.07
CA LEU A 254 -14.61 -4.83 0.38
C LEU A 254 -14.84 -3.86 1.54
N ASN A 255 -13.97 -3.92 2.54
CA ASN A 255 -13.92 -2.91 3.59
C ASN A 255 -12.47 -2.58 3.96
N ILE A 256 -12.18 -1.30 4.20
CA ILE A 256 -10.85 -0.80 4.54
C ILE A 256 -10.70 -0.50 6.04
N HIS A 257 -11.82 -0.28 6.74
CA HIS A 257 -11.83 0.22 8.12
C HIS A 257 -11.98 -0.90 9.16
N ASP A 258 -12.92 -1.83 8.92
CA ASP A 258 -13.29 -2.85 9.88
C ASP A 258 -13.84 -4.12 9.20
N GLY A 259 -13.76 -5.25 9.88
CA GLY A 259 -14.21 -6.53 9.35
C GLY A 259 -13.31 -7.69 9.77
N VAL A 260 -13.45 -8.80 9.05
CA VAL A 260 -12.57 -9.99 9.18
C VAL A 260 -11.50 -9.96 8.10
N LEU A 261 -10.36 -10.58 8.38
CA LEU A 261 -9.29 -10.77 7.41
C LEU A 261 -9.55 -12.06 6.65
N ARG A 262 -9.59 -11.97 5.32
CA ARG A 262 -9.72 -13.10 4.42
C ARG A 262 -8.36 -13.44 3.83
N LEU A 263 -7.84 -14.62 4.17
CA LEU A 263 -6.61 -15.18 3.62
C LEU A 263 -6.97 -16.22 2.55
N MET A 264 -6.72 -15.89 1.29
CA MET A 264 -7.06 -16.66 0.10
C MET A 264 -5.81 -17.30 -0.51
N LYS A 265 -5.90 -18.57 -0.91
CA LYS A 265 -4.90 -19.29 -1.68
C LYS A 265 -5.02 -18.97 -3.17
N ALA A 266 -4.00 -19.36 -3.94
CA ALA A 266 -3.96 -19.11 -5.38
C ALA A 266 -5.10 -19.77 -6.16
N ASP A 267 -5.67 -20.87 -5.64
CA ASP A 267 -6.82 -21.58 -6.22
C ASP A 267 -8.18 -20.93 -5.85
N GLY A 268 -8.18 -19.86 -5.06
CA GLY A 268 -9.37 -19.16 -4.60
C GLY A 268 -9.98 -19.68 -3.30
N ALA A 269 -9.51 -20.81 -2.76
CA ALA A 269 -9.93 -21.27 -1.45
C ALA A 269 -9.46 -20.27 -0.37
N TYR A 270 -10.27 -20.00 0.65
CA TYR A 270 -9.93 -19.01 1.66
C TYR A 270 -10.39 -19.41 3.06
N GLN A 271 -9.80 -18.73 4.05
CA GLN A 271 -10.26 -18.71 5.42
C GLN A 271 -10.41 -17.28 5.91
N ASP A 272 -11.44 -17.04 6.72
CA ASP A 272 -11.67 -15.77 7.39
C ASP A 272 -11.26 -15.87 8.86
N TYR A 273 -10.61 -14.85 9.39
CA TYR A 273 -10.17 -14.78 10.78
C TYR A 273 -10.23 -13.34 11.30
N THR A 274 -10.33 -13.18 12.61
CA THR A 274 -10.32 -11.86 13.25
C THR A 274 -8.89 -11.36 13.42
N TYR A 275 -8.71 -10.05 13.54
CA TYR A 275 -7.40 -9.44 13.80
C TYR A 275 -6.78 -9.89 15.14
N GLN A 276 -7.54 -10.53 16.04
CA GLN A 276 -7.00 -11.08 17.29
C GLN A 276 -6.19 -12.36 17.05
N GLU A 277 -6.50 -13.10 15.98
CA GLU A 277 -5.91 -14.40 15.67
C GLU A 277 -4.69 -14.29 14.74
N TYR A 278 -4.27 -13.06 14.38
CA TYR A 278 -3.27 -12.87 13.33
C TYR A 278 -1.91 -13.50 13.63
N VAL A 279 -1.54 -13.64 14.91
CA VAL A 279 -0.27 -14.26 15.33
C VAL A 279 -0.24 -15.77 15.11
N ASP A 280 -1.41 -16.42 15.11
CA ASP A 280 -1.55 -17.85 14.83
C ASP A 280 -1.67 -18.10 13.32
N VAL A 281 -2.18 -17.11 12.57
CA VAL A 281 -2.43 -17.22 11.13
C VAL A 281 -1.22 -16.82 10.29
N LEU A 282 -0.46 -15.81 10.72
CA LEU A 282 0.66 -15.24 9.98
C LEU A 282 2.00 -15.55 10.66
N GLY A 283 3.05 -15.66 9.85
CA GLY A 283 4.43 -15.76 10.31
C GLY A 283 5.30 -14.68 9.66
N GLU A 284 6.46 -14.43 10.24
CA GLU A 284 7.46 -13.53 9.68
C GLU A 284 8.77 -14.29 9.52
N HIS A 285 9.26 -14.39 8.28
CA HIS A 285 10.58 -14.94 7.96
C HIS A 285 11.61 -13.82 7.80
N ILE A 286 12.89 -14.10 8.06
CA ILE A 286 13.97 -13.11 7.97
C ILE A 286 15.04 -13.67 7.04
N GLU A 287 15.44 -12.86 6.06
CA GLU A 287 16.60 -13.12 5.22
C GLU A 287 17.77 -12.21 5.62
N PRO A 288 19.03 -12.68 5.58
CA PRO A 288 20.18 -11.95 6.10
C PRO A 288 20.53 -10.70 5.30
N TRP A 289 19.97 -10.54 4.10
CA TRP A 289 20.27 -9.42 3.21
C TRP A 289 19.32 -8.23 3.35
N SER A 290 18.20 -8.33 4.08
CA SER A 290 17.25 -7.23 4.19
C SER A 290 16.74 -7.01 5.61
N TYR A 291 16.52 -5.74 5.97
CA TYR A 291 15.76 -5.41 7.18
C TYR A 291 14.24 -5.65 7.04
N GLY A 292 13.75 -5.77 5.81
CA GLY A 292 12.36 -6.14 5.54
C GLY A 292 12.17 -7.62 5.85
N LYS A 293 11.30 -7.93 6.81
CA LYS A 293 10.83 -9.29 7.03
C LYS A 293 9.98 -9.74 5.84
N MET A 294 9.81 -11.05 5.69
CA MET A 294 9.02 -11.69 4.65
C MET A 294 7.83 -12.40 5.31
N PRO A 295 6.66 -11.73 5.43
CA PRO A 295 5.48 -12.35 6.01
C PRO A 295 4.99 -13.52 5.18
N TYR A 296 4.46 -14.54 5.84
CA TYR A 296 3.93 -15.73 5.19
C TYR A 296 2.69 -16.28 5.91
N ALA A 297 1.89 -17.05 5.19
CA ALA A 297 0.69 -17.69 5.69
C ALA A 297 1.03 -18.94 6.52
N ARG A 298 1.28 -18.74 7.82
CA ARG A 298 1.58 -19.83 8.76
C ARG A 298 0.47 -20.88 8.81
N ALA A 299 -0.79 -20.44 8.79
CA ALA A 299 -1.95 -21.33 8.87
C ALA A 299 -2.06 -22.34 7.71
N TRP A 300 -1.38 -22.13 6.57
CA TRP A 300 -1.39 -23.10 5.49
C TRP A 300 -0.51 -24.32 5.77
N GLY A 301 0.38 -24.27 6.77
CA GLY A 301 1.19 -25.42 7.19
C GLY A 301 2.26 -25.85 6.18
N GLU A 302 2.51 -25.05 5.13
CA GLU A 302 3.45 -25.38 4.04
C GLU A 302 4.86 -24.78 4.23
N GLY A 303 5.04 -23.90 5.23
CA GLY A 303 6.29 -23.20 5.48
C GLY A 303 6.47 -21.96 4.60
N PHE A 304 7.73 -21.54 4.43
CA PHE A 304 8.12 -20.37 3.62
C PHE A 304 9.07 -20.80 2.49
N SER A 305 8.77 -20.40 1.25
CA SER A 305 9.64 -20.59 0.09
C SER A 305 9.42 -19.49 -0.93
N MET A 306 10.52 -18.89 -1.42
CA MET A 306 10.53 -17.93 -2.52
C MET A 306 10.84 -18.57 -3.89
N ASP A 307 10.84 -19.91 -3.97
CA ASP A 307 10.93 -20.60 -5.25
C ASP A 307 9.82 -20.11 -6.19
N LEU A 308 10.17 -19.61 -7.37
CA LEU A 308 9.22 -19.04 -8.33
C LEU A 308 8.29 -20.11 -8.91
N GLU A 309 8.76 -21.34 -9.04
CA GLU A 309 7.98 -22.46 -9.59
C GLU A 309 7.09 -23.10 -8.52
N ALA A 310 7.44 -22.94 -7.24
CA ALA A 310 6.72 -23.54 -6.13
C ALA A 310 6.78 -22.67 -4.85
N PRO A 311 6.21 -21.45 -4.87
CA PRO A 311 6.24 -20.58 -3.71
C PRO A 311 5.40 -21.18 -2.57
N LYS A 312 5.86 -21.02 -1.32
CA LYS A 312 5.17 -21.54 -0.13
C LYS A 312 4.97 -20.44 0.89
N GLY A 313 3.75 -20.35 1.40
CA GLY A 313 3.30 -19.38 2.38
C GLY A 313 3.16 -17.97 1.80
N ILE A 314 3.44 -17.76 0.51
CA ILE A 314 3.50 -16.43 -0.07
C ILE A 314 2.09 -15.91 -0.35
N TYR A 315 1.78 -14.75 0.24
CA TYR A 315 0.57 -14.00 -0.05
C TYR A 315 0.91 -12.53 -0.35
N ARG A 316 0.04 -11.88 -1.12
CA ARG A 316 0.12 -10.44 -1.38
C ARG A 316 -1.00 -9.70 -0.67
N ALA A 317 -0.79 -8.43 -0.36
CA ALA A 317 -1.79 -7.56 0.26
C ALA A 317 -1.92 -6.26 -0.54
N ASN A 318 -2.94 -5.45 -0.23
CA ASN A 318 -3.30 -4.19 -0.90
C ASN A 318 -3.93 -4.37 -2.30
N THR A 319 -4.70 -3.36 -2.74
CA THR A 319 -5.34 -3.23 -4.05
C THR A 319 -5.83 -4.54 -4.67
N LEU A 320 -5.06 -5.16 -5.57
CA LEU A 320 -5.44 -6.40 -6.26
C LEU A 320 -5.75 -7.52 -5.28
N ALA A 321 -5.00 -7.63 -4.18
CA ALA A 321 -5.30 -8.60 -3.14
C ALA A 321 -6.70 -8.41 -2.56
N ARG A 322 -7.10 -7.16 -2.28
CA ARG A 322 -8.43 -6.83 -1.76
C ARG A 322 -9.54 -7.06 -2.80
N VAL A 323 -9.28 -6.73 -4.06
CA VAL A 323 -10.15 -7.02 -5.21
C VAL A 323 -10.33 -8.53 -5.45
N ASN A 324 -9.28 -9.32 -5.20
CA ASN A 324 -9.32 -10.77 -5.28
C ASN A 324 -10.09 -11.38 -4.10
N VAL A 325 -9.85 -10.92 -2.86
CA VAL A 325 -10.48 -11.56 -1.69
C VAL A 325 -11.94 -11.16 -1.51
N CYS A 326 -12.35 -9.93 -1.87
CA CYS A 326 -13.73 -9.50 -1.68
C CYS A 326 -14.70 -10.20 -2.63
N ASP A 327 -15.96 -10.36 -2.24
CA ASP A 327 -17.00 -10.90 -3.11
C ASP A 327 -17.62 -9.81 -3.99
N GLY A 328 -17.69 -8.57 -3.48
CA GLY A 328 -18.09 -7.37 -4.22
C GLY A 328 -17.63 -6.08 -3.54
N ILE A 329 -18.06 -4.94 -4.08
CA ILE A 329 -17.83 -3.61 -3.52
C ILE A 329 -19.18 -2.93 -3.30
N ALA A 330 -19.39 -2.37 -2.11
CA ALA A 330 -20.69 -1.81 -1.72
C ALA A 330 -21.08 -0.52 -2.48
N THR A 331 -20.13 0.16 -3.12
CA THR A 331 -20.39 1.37 -3.90
C THR A 331 -20.62 1.02 -5.39
N PRO A 332 -21.73 1.48 -6.00
CA PRO A 332 -22.18 0.97 -7.29
C PRO A 332 -21.22 1.26 -8.45
N LEU A 333 -20.53 2.41 -8.42
CA LEU A 333 -19.56 2.75 -9.47
C LEU A 333 -18.31 1.86 -9.40
N ALA A 334 -17.76 1.64 -8.20
CA ALA A 334 -16.60 0.76 -8.05
C ALA A 334 -16.97 -0.72 -8.29
N GLN A 335 -18.20 -1.12 -7.98
CA GLN A 335 -18.72 -2.44 -8.31
C GLN A 335 -18.76 -2.68 -9.83
N ALA A 336 -19.24 -1.70 -10.61
CA ALA A 336 -19.22 -1.82 -12.07
C ALA A 336 -17.80 -1.95 -12.63
N GLU A 337 -16.84 -1.21 -12.07
CA GLU A 337 -15.42 -1.32 -12.43
C GLU A 337 -14.82 -2.69 -12.05
N LEU A 338 -15.23 -3.26 -10.91
CA LEU A 338 -14.84 -4.61 -10.49
C LEU A 338 -15.37 -5.68 -11.44
N GLU A 339 -16.62 -5.56 -11.88
CA GLU A 339 -17.24 -6.48 -12.83
C GLU A 339 -16.51 -6.45 -14.17
N GLU A 340 -16.19 -5.25 -14.68
CA GLU A 340 -15.36 -5.11 -15.88
C GLU A 340 -14.00 -5.76 -15.70
N PHE A 341 -13.31 -5.46 -14.59
CA PHE A 341 -12.00 -6.03 -14.28
C PHE A 341 -12.04 -7.56 -14.26
N ARG A 342 -13.00 -8.16 -13.56
CA ARG A 342 -13.16 -9.62 -13.45
C ARG A 342 -13.54 -10.28 -14.77
N SER A 343 -14.31 -9.59 -15.62
CA SER A 343 -14.66 -10.11 -16.96
C SER A 343 -13.43 -10.26 -17.86
N ARG A 344 -12.38 -9.45 -17.62
CA ARG A 344 -11.13 -9.47 -18.39
C ARG A 344 -10.07 -10.41 -17.81
N PHE A 345 -9.93 -10.43 -16.49
CA PHE A 345 -8.78 -11.09 -15.82
C PHE A 345 -9.17 -12.24 -14.90
N GLY A 346 -10.46 -12.50 -14.70
CA GLY A 346 -10.94 -13.51 -13.77
C GLY A 346 -10.71 -13.15 -12.29
N ARG A 347 -10.85 -14.16 -11.43
CA ARG A 347 -10.60 -14.10 -9.99
C ARG A 347 -10.12 -15.48 -9.51
N PRO A 348 -8.96 -15.58 -8.83
CA PRO A 348 -8.04 -14.49 -8.53
C PRO A 348 -7.16 -14.12 -9.73
N ALA A 349 -6.96 -12.82 -9.96
CA ALA A 349 -6.00 -12.33 -10.95
C ALA A 349 -4.59 -12.23 -10.33
N GLN A 350 -3.55 -12.69 -11.04
CA GLN A 350 -2.19 -12.87 -10.49
C GLN A 350 -1.16 -11.82 -10.95
N SER A 351 -1.38 -11.14 -12.08
CA SER A 351 -0.42 -10.17 -12.61
C SER A 351 -0.12 -9.01 -11.64
N THR A 352 1.17 -8.71 -11.45
CA THR A 352 1.63 -7.59 -10.64
C THR A 352 1.19 -6.24 -11.22
N MET A 353 1.10 -6.12 -12.55
CA MET A 353 0.67 -4.89 -13.21
C MET A 353 -0.79 -4.53 -12.92
N LEU A 354 -1.64 -5.53 -12.65
CA LEU A 354 -3.04 -5.31 -12.30
C LEU A 354 -3.25 -4.66 -10.93
N PHE A 355 -2.21 -4.57 -10.08
CA PHE A 355 -2.27 -3.77 -8.86
C PHE A 355 -2.54 -2.29 -9.15
N HIS A 356 -2.14 -1.77 -10.31
CA HIS A 356 -2.42 -0.39 -10.72
C HIS A 356 -3.89 -0.19 -11.09
N TRP A 357 -4.51 -1.13 -11.82
CA TRP A 357 -5.94 -1.05 -12.14
C TRP A 357 -6.78 -1.22 -10.88
N ALA A 358 -6.51 -2.23 -10.06
CA ALA A 358 -7.20 -2.42 -8.78
C ALA A 358 -7.08 -1.20 -7.86
N ARG A 359 -5.97 -0.45 -7.93
CA ARG A 359 -5.80 0.81 -7.19
C ARG A 359 -6.73 1.93 -7.64
N MET A 360 -7.16 1.93 -8.90
CA MET A 360 -8.11 2.90 -9.42
C MET A 360 -9.56 2.51 -9.17
N ILE A 361 -9.82 1.22 -8.92
CA ILE A 361 -11.13 0.72 -8.46
C ILE A 361 -11.36 1.13 -7.00
N GLU A 362 -10.31 1.00 -6.17
CA GLU A 362 -10.28 1.45 -4.77
C GLU A 362 -10.20 2.96 -4.61
#